data_AF-A0A914NH18-F1
#
_entry.id   AF-A0A914NH18-F1
#
_cell.length_a   1.000
_cell.length_b   1.000
_cell.length_c   1.000
_cell.angle_alpha   90.00
_cell.angle_beta   90.00
_cell.angle_gamma   90.00
#
_symmetry.space_group_name_H-M   'P 1'
#
loop_
_entity.id
_entity.type
_entity.pdbx_description
1 polymer ?
#
loop_
_entity_poly.entity_id
_entity_poly.type
_entity_poly.pdbx_seq_one_letter_code
_entity_poly.pdbx_strand_id
1 'polypeptide(L)'
;MASAVSPAIMFFIKLVAGQSSDKIKFISDAAKLRLYNTLSLSAMGVLFCILAVLDPRENPSICLIVLIASTCILGFNSGGFFKSSQIVSRQHSHFTLANISFLNCVCMLIVPLLNEVIAPENEPHDWAKVLFIHGIILNLSNAFFCIFASAKPASWTLDTFNGKNKRIAAAIEQRRKRKEKESGGEKRGRWNNKRGIISPIDATNNKKRINTIKIKSVELPSVY
;
A
#
# COMPACT_ATOMS: atom_id res chain seq x y z
N MET A 1 -32.62 23.48 -10.06
CA MET A 1 -32.14 23.61 -8.67
C MET A 1 -32.10 22.27 -7.92
N ALA A 2 -33.05 21.34 -8.12
CA ALA A 2 -33.05 20.03 -7.45
C ALA A 2 -31.91 19.07 -7.87
N SER A 3 -31.35 19.20 -9.07
CA SER A 3 -30.31 18.29 -9.60
C SER A 3 -28.97 18.36 -8.87
N ALA A 4 -28.66 19.48 -8.21
CA ALA A 4 -27.42 19.66 -7.45
C ALA A 4 -27.53 19.17 -5.99
N VAL A 5 -28.75 18.95 -5.50
CA VAL A 5 -29.01 18.57 -4.10
C VAL A 5 -28.44 17.19 -3.80
N SER A 6 -28.69 16.21 -4.67
CA SER A 6 -28.22 14.83 -4.47
C SER A 6 -26.67 14.74 -4.51
N PRO A 7 -25.97 15.33 -5.50
CA PRO A 7 -24.50 15.38 -5.49
C PRO A 7 -23.90 16.16 -4.31
N ALA A 8 -24.54 17.24 -3.86
CA ALA A 8 -24.07 18.02 -2.71
C ALA A 8 -24.15 17.22 -1.41
N ILE A 9 -25.28 16.53 -1.15
CA ILE A 9 -25.43 15.64 0.01
C ILE A 9 -24.39 14.51 -0.04
N MET A 10 -24.20 13.92 -1.22
CA MET A 10 -23.20 12.87 -1.45
C MET A 10 -21.77 13.35 -1.14
N PHE A 11 -21.44 14.61 -1.45
CA PHE A 11 -20.14 15.19 -1.15
C PHE A 11 -19.87 15.25 0.37
N PHE A 12 -20.82 15.76 1.16
CA PHE A 12 -20.66 15.81 2.62
C PHE A 12 -20.56 14.42 3.24
N ILE A 13 -21.33 13.46 2.73
CA ILE A 13 -21.25 12.07 3.21
C ILE A 13 -19.91 11.44 2.87
N LYS A 14 -19.32 11.72 1.70
CA LYS A 14 -17.96 11.28 1.39
C LYS A 14 -16.93 11.83 2.37
N LEU A 15 -17.09 13.07 2.83
CA LEU A 15 -16.21 13.65 3.87
C LEU A 15 -16.34 12.89 5.18
N VAL A 16 -17.58 12.64 5.63
CA VAL A 16 -17.85 11.87 6.86
C VAL A 16 -17.36 10.43 6.73
N ALA A 17 -17.57 9.79 5.58
CA ALA A 17 -17.09 8.44 5.29
C ALA A 17 -15.56 8.34 5.34
N GLY A 18 -14.85 9.32 4.76
CA GLY A 18 -13.40 9.42 4.84
C GLY A 18 -12.91 9.54 6.28
N GLN A 19 -13.50 10.46 7.06
CA GLN A 19 -13.17 10.65 8.48
C GLN A 19 -13.51 9.42 9.34
N SER A 20 -14.63 8.75 9.06
CA SER A 20 -15.04 7.54 9.78
C SER A 20 -14.10 6.37 9.52
N SER A 21 -13.54 6.26 8.31
CA SER A 21 -12.56 5.21 7.98
C SER A 21 -11.28 5.32 8.79
N ASP A 22 -10.91 6.50 9.30
CA ASP A 22 -9.64 6.72 9.99
C ASP A 22 -9.72 6.53 11.51
N LYS A 23 -10.94 6.40 12.08
CA LYS A 23 -11.15 6.31 13.54
C LYS A 23 -11.31 4.89 14.10
N ILE A 24 -11.38 3.85 13.28
CA ILE A 24 -11.69 2.49 13.77
C ILE A 24 -10.41 1.65 13.95
N LYS A 25 -9.92 1.49 15.19
CA LYS A 25 -8.63 0.82 15.50
C LYS A 25 -8.72 -0.66 15.95
N PHE A 26 -9.91 -1.25 16.07
CA PHE A 26 -10.11 -2.47 16.88
C PHE A 26 -10.20 -3.82 16.14
N ILE A 27 -10.14 -3.84 14.79
CA ILE A 27 -10.01 -5.06 13.95
C ILE A 27 -9.06 -4.68 12.83
N SER A 28 -8.32 -5.63 12.21
CA SER A 28 -7.51 -5.37 11.00
C SER A 28 -8.22 -4.38 10.08
N ASP A 29 -7.67 -3.17 9.98
CA ASP A 29 -8.35 -1.99 9.45
C ASP A 29 -8.89 -2.23 8.04
N ALA A 30 -8.25 -3.12 7.28
CA ALA A 30 -8.63 -3.52 5.93
C ALA A 30 -9.85 -4.45 5.90
N ALA A 31 -9.94 -5.42 6.81
CA ALA A 31 -10.96 -6.47 6.77
C ALA A 31 -12.32 -5.97 7.31
N LYS A 32 -12.30 -5.17 8.38
CA LYS A 32 -13.51 -4.54 8.93
C LYS A 32 -14.14 -3.58 7.92
N LEU A 33 -13.32 -2.75 7.28
CA LEU A 33 -13.80 -1.78 6.31
C LEU A 33 -14.42 -2.47 5.09
N ARG A 34 -13.87 -3.61 4.67
CA ARG A 34 -14.39 -4.39 3.54
C ARG A 34 -15.70 -5.12 3.85
N LEU A 35 -15.87 -5.64 5.06
CA LEU A 35 -17.15 -6.20 5.51
C LEU A 35 -18.22 -5.11 5.61
N TYR A 36 -17.85 -3.93 6.09
CA TYR A 36 -18.76 -2.78 6.13
C TYR A 36 -19.14 -2.32 4.70
N ASN A 37 -18.18 -2.28 3.79
CA ASN A 37 -18.39 -1.89 2.38
C ASN A 37 -19.33 -2.82 1.63
N THR A 38 -19.20 -4.13 1.88
CA THR A 38 -20.05 -5.15 1.27
C THR A 38 -21.46 -5.14 1.85
N LEU A 39 -21.59 -4.90 3.16
CA LEU A 39 -22.89 -4.65 3.78
C LEU A 39 -23.55 -3.40 3.20
N SER A 40 -22.81 -2.31 3.00
CA SER A 40 -23.33 -1.11 2.34
C SER A 40 -23.80 -1.37 0.91
N LEU A 41 -23.07 -2.15 0.11
CA LEU A 41 -23.48 -2.47 -1.26
C LEU A 41 -24.74 -3.36 -1.29
N SER A 42 -24.84 -4.33 -0.37
CA SER A 42 -26.06 -5.12 -0.23
C SER A 42 -27.25 -4.29 0.24
N ALA A 43 -27.06 -3.38 1.21
CA ALA A 43 -28.11 -2.50 1.71
C ALA A 43 -28.61 -1.57 0.61
N MET A 44 -27.71 -1.02 -0.22
CA MET A 44 -28.09 -0.24 -1.39
C MET A 44 -28.86 -1.09 -2.41
N GLY A 45 -28.40 -2.30 -2.74
CA GLY A 45 -29.11 -3.19 -3.66
C GLY A 45 -30.52 -3.53 -3.20
N VAL A 46 -30.71 -3.78 -1.90
CA VAL A 46 -32.03 -4.01 -1.28
C VAL A 46 -32.92 -2.77 -1.37
N LEU A 47 -32.39 -1.58 -1.10
CA LEU A 47 -33.14 -0.33 -1.24
C LEU A 47 -33.59 -0.06 -2.68
N PHE A 48 -32.78 -0.44 -3.68
CA PHE A 48 -33.17 -0.38 -5.10
C PHE A 48 -34.31 -1.35 -5.41
N CYS A 49 -34.29 -2.57 -4.86
CA CYS A 49 -35.40 -3.51 -5.00
C CYS A 49 -36.69 -2.98 -4.32
N ILE A 50 -36.57 -2.34 -3.15
CA ILE A 50 -37.71 -1.72 -2.46
C ILE A 50 -38.26 -0.55 -3.28
N LEU A 51 -37.37 0.27 -3.85
CA LEU A 51 -37.76 1.40 -4.70
C LEU A 51 -38.48 0.93 -5.98
N ALA A 52 -38.13 -0.24 -6.52
CA ALA A 52 -38.81 -0.83 -7.67
C ALA A 52 -40.26 -1.27 -7.38
N VAL A 53 -40.59 -1.58 -6.12
CA VAL A 53 -41.97 -1.96 -5.73
C VAL A 53 -42.81 -0.71 -5.39
N LEU A 54 -42.16 0.43 -5.15
CA LEU A 54 -42.84 1.67 -4.81
C LEU A 54 -43.36 2.38 -6.06
N ASP A 55 -44.66 2.67 -6.10
CA ASP A 55 -45.23 3.44 -7.20
C ASP A 55 -44.97 4.95 -7.00
N PRO A 56 -44.24 5.61 -7.93
CA PRO A 56 -43.97 7.03 -7.85
C PRO A 56 -45.23 7.91 -7.96
N ARG A 57 -46.35 7.38 -8.45
CA ARG A 57 -47.63 8.10 -8.56
C ARG A 57 -48.30 8.32 -7.21
N GLU A 58 -48.20 7.34 -6.31
CA GLU A 58 -48.86 7.41 -5.01
C GLU A 58 -48.01 8.12 -3.96
N ASN A 59 -46.69 7.90 -3.95
CA ASN A 59 -45.80 8.41 -2.91
C ASN A 59 -44.45 8.91 -3.47
N PRO A 60 -44.44 10.04 -4.21
CA PRO A 60 -43.20 10.57 -4.81
C PRO A 60 -42.15 10.97 -3.77
N SER A 61 -42.57 11.48 -2.62
CA SER A 61 -41.67 11.89 -1.53
C SER A 61 -40.89 10.71 -0.95
N ILE A 62 -41.55 9.56 -0.75
CA ILE A 62 -40.90 8.36 -0.20
C ILE A 62 -39.89 7.81 -1.21
N CYS A 63 -40.25 7.77 -2.49
CA CYS A 63 -39.35 7.37 -3.57
C CYS A 63 -38.06 8.21 -3.56
N LEU A 64 -38.20 9.54 -3.44
CA LEU A 64 -37.06 10.45 -3.39
C LEU A 64 -36.19 10.23 -2.14
N ILE A 65 -36.79 10.02 -0.97
CA ILE A 65 -36.05 9.75 0.28
C ILE A 65 -35.24 8.46 0.16
N VAL A 66 -35.86 7.39 -0.36
CA VAL A 66 -35.20 6.08 -0.56
C VAL A 66 -34.08 6.19 -1.60
N LEU A 67 -34.30 6.94 -2.68
CA LEU A 67 -33.29 7.20 -3.70
C LEU A 67 -32.08 7.97 -3.11
N ILE A 68 -32.33 9.04 -2.35
CA ILE A 68 -31.27 9.80 -1.68
C ILE A 68 -30.55 8.93 -0.64
N ALA A 69 -31.26 8.15 0.16
CA ALA A 69 -30.66 7.23 1.12
C ALA A 69 -29.74 6.21 0.42
N SER A 70 -30.12 5.73 -0.76
CA SER A 70 -29.32 4.81 -1.55
C SER A 70 -28.03 5.47 -2.09
N THR A 71 -28.10 6.70 -2.59
CA THR A 71 -26.90 7.44 -3.05
C THR A 71 -25.96 7.81 -1.90
N CYS A 72 -26.51 8.08 -0.72
CA CYS A 72 -25.75 8.26 0.51
C CYS A 72 -24.93 7.01 0.86
N ILE A 73 -25.56 5.83 0.86
CA ILE A 73 -24.90 4.55 1.14
C ILE A 73 -23.84 4.23 0.08
N LEU A 74 -24.10 4.55 -1.20
CA LEU A 74 -23.12 4.43 -2.27
C LEU A 74 -21.88 5.32 -2.03
N GLY A 75 -22.07 6.51 -1.46
CA GLY A 75 -20.98 7.42 -1.09
C GLY A 75 -19.99 6.79 -0.10
N PHE A 76 -20.49 6.01 0.87
CA PHE A 76 -19.64 5.24 1.80
C PHE A 76 -18.88 4.12 1.09
N ASN A 77 -19.46 3.51 0.05
CA ASN A 77 -18.83 2.40 -0.66
C ASN A 77 -17.54 2.81 -1.39
N SER A 78 -17.57 4.02 -1.97
CA SER A 78 -16.44 4.54 -2.74
C SER A 78 -15.12 4.51 -1.95
N GLY A 79 -15.15 4.78 -0.64
CA GLY A 79 -13.94 4.75 0.19
C GLY A 79 -13.39 3.34 0.42
N GLY A 80 -14.26 2.35 0.66
CA GLY A 80 -13.86 0.98 0.96
C GLY A 80 -13.31 0.25 -0.27
N PHE A 81 -13.95 0.40 -1.43
CA PHE A 81 -13.53 -0.24 -2.66
C PHE A 81 -12.16 0.24 -3.13
N PHE A 82 -11.95 1.55 -3.25
CA PHE A 82 -10.67 2.10 -3.69
C PHE A 82 -9.52 1.75 -2.73
N LYS A 83 -9.75 1.84 -1.41
CA LYS A 83 -8.76 1.46 -0.40
C LYS A 83 -8.42 -0.03 -0.46
N SER A 84 -9.42 -0.89 -0.66
CA SER A 84 -9.19 -2.35 -0.78
C SER A 84 -8.33 -2.70 -2.00
N SER A 85 -8.58 -2.04 -3.14
CA SER A 85 -7.78 -2.20 -4.36
C SER A 85 -6.33 -1.75 -4.15
N GLN A 86 -6.12 -0.63 -3.46
CA GLN A 86 -4.79 -0.13 -3.12
C GLN A 86 -4.01 -1.09 -2.20
N ILE A 87 -4.68 -1.71 -1.21
CA ILE A 87 -4.03 -2.65 -0.27
C ILE A 87 -3.54 -3.91 -1.00
N VAL A 88 -4.33 -4.44 -1.93
CA VAL A 88 -3.97 -5.65 -2.69
C VAL A 88 -2.80 -5.38 -3.65
N SER A 89 -2.78 -4.22 -4.28
CA SER A 89 -1.83 -3.86 -5.35
C SER A 89 -0.57 -3.12 -4.87
N ARG A 90 -0.59 -2.54 -3.66
CA ARG A 90 0.52 -1.80 -3.02
C ARG A 90 1.19 -0.79 -3.98
N GLN A 91 2.40 -1.11 -4.44
CA GLN A 91 3.22 -0.28 -5.33
C GLN A 91 2.65 -0.17 -6.76
N HIS A 92 1.74 -1.06 -7.16
CA HIS A 92 1.05 -1.06 -8.46
C HIS A 92 -0.39 -0.50 -8.39
N SER A 93 -0.70 0.21 -7.31
CA SER A 93 -2.03 0.79 -7.08
C SER A 93 -2.45 1.80 -8.14
N HIS A 94 -1.53 2.60 -8.67
CA HIS A 94 -1.82 3.51 -9.78
C HIS A 94 -2.34 2.79 -11.02
N PHE A 95 -1.75 1.66 -11.39
CA PHE A 95 -2.21 0.86 -12.53
C PHE A 95 -3.58 0.24 -12.26
N THR A 96 -3.78 -0.34 -11.08
CA THR A 96 -5.07 -0.97 -10.73
C THR A 96 -6.19 0.06 -10.66
N LEU A 97 -5.91 1.25 -10.13
CA LEU A 97 -6.86 2.36 -10.07
C LEU A 97 -7.20 2.91 -11.46
N ALA A 98 -6.23 2.98 -12.38
CA ALA A 98 -6.49 3.37 -13.76
C ALA A 98 -7.45 2.41 -14.46
N ASN A 99 -7.27 1.09 -14.27
CA ASN A 99 -8.19 0.08 -14.81
C ASN A 99 -9.61 0.21 -14.22
N ILE A 100 -9.71 0.46 -12.91
CA ILE A 100 -11.00 0.70 -12.26
C ILE A 100 -11.71 1.92 -12.87
N SER A 101 -11.00 3.03 -13.03
CA SER A 101 -11.58 4.23 -13.63
C SER A 101 -11.99 4.02 -15.09
N PHE A 102 -11.20 3.27 -15.85
CA PHE A 102 -11.56 2.88 -17.21
C PHE A 102 -12.84 2.06 -17.26
N LEU A 103 -12.98 1.05 -16.40
CA LEU A 103 -14.20 0.26 -16.28
C LEU A 103 -15.41 1.13 -15.87
N ASN A 104 -15.22 2.10 -14.96
CA ASN A 104 -16.28 3.04 -14.60
C ASN A 104 -16.74 3.89 -15.80
N CYS A 105 -15.82 4.33 -16.66
CA CYS A 105 -16.17 5.04 -17.89
C CYS A 105 -16.97 4.15 -18.84
N VAL A 106 -16.54 2.90 -19.05
CA VAL A 106 -17.27 1.94 -19.88
C VAL A 106 -18.67 1.69 -19.33
N CYS A 107 -18.81 1.49 -18.02
CA CYS A 107 -20.12 1.34 -17.37
C CYS A 107 -21.00 2.58 -17.58
N MET A 108 -20.46 3.80 -17.43
CA MET A 108 -21.22 5.03 -17.65
C MET A 108 -21.73 5.18 -19.09
N LEU A 109 -21.04 4.60 -20.08
CA LEU A 109 -21.50 4.58 -21.47
C LEU A 109 -22.57 3.50 -21.71
N ILE A 110 -22.46 2.35 -21.04
CA ILE A 110 -23.38 1.22 -21.21
C ILE A 110 -24.72 1.48 -20.52
N VAL A 111 -24.72 2.08 -19.32
CA VAL A 111 -25.94 2.34 -18.52
C VAL A 111 -27.06 3.03 -19.31
N PRO A 112 -26.84 4.17 -19.99
CA PRO A 112 -27.91 4.83 -20.75
C PRO A 112 -28.41 3.96 -21.91
N LEU A 113 -27.52 3.25 -22.62
CA LEU A 113 -27.92 2.36 -23.71
C LEU A 113 -28.80 1.22 -23.21
N LEU A 114 -28.48 0.65 -22.05
CA LEU A 114 -29.27 -0.40 -21.42
C LEU A 114 -30.64 0.12 -20.97
N ASN A 115 -30.71 1.34 -20.43
CA ASN A 115 -31.96 1.95 -19.99
C ASN A 115 -32.91 2.20 -21.16
N GLU A 116 -32.41 2.70 -22.30
CA GLU A 116 -33.21 2.91 -23.52
C GLU A 116 -33.80 1.60 -24.07
N VAL A 117 -33.06 0.49 -23.94
CA VAL A 117 -33.54 -0.83 -24.38
C VAL A 117 -34.61 -1.41 -23.44
N ILE A 118 -34.50 -1.17 -22.13
CA ILE A 118 -35.40 -1.75 -21.13
C ILE A 118 -36.67 -0.90 -20.94
N ALA A 119 -36.58 0.42 -21.11
CA ALA A 119 -37.70 1.35 -20.91
C ALA A 119 -37.99 2.22 -22.16
N PRO A 120 -38.34 1.61 -23.30
CA PRO A 120 -38.59 2.34 -24.55
C PRO A 120 -39.83 3.26 -24.46
N GLU A 121 -40.87 2.84 -23.74
CA GLU A 121 -42.13 3.59 -23.59
C GLU A 121 -42.11 4.59 -22.42
N ASN A 122 -41.00 4.63 -21.66
CA ASN A 122 -40.77 5.56 -20.55
C ASN A 122 -41.84 5.52 -19.43
N GLU A 123 -42.55 4.40 -19.31
CA GLU A 123 -43.59 4.19 -18.32
C GLU A 123 -43.01 3.87 -16.93
N PRO A 124 -43.65 4.28 -15.81
CA PRO A 124 -43.16 4.02 -14.45
C PRO A 124 -42.90 2.54 -14.16
N HIS A 125 -43.70 1.65 -14.76
CA HIS A 125 -43.54 0.20 -14.62
C HIS A 125 -42.24 -0.32 -15.27
N ASP A 126 -41.80 0.27 -16.38
CA ASP A 126 -40.55 -0.12 -17.02
C ASP A 126 -39.34 0.39 -16.23
N TRP A 127 -39.45 1.59 -15.65
CA TRP A 127 -38.45 2.11 -14.72
C TRP A 127 -38.32 1.27 -13.44
N ALA A 128 -39.42 0.72 -12.93
CA ALA A 128 -39.39 -0.25 -11.83
C ALA A 128 -38.57 -1.50 -12.21
N LYS A 129 -38.74 -2.04 -13.43
CA LYS A 129 -37.92 -3.16 -13.92
C LYS A 129 -36.45 -2.78 -14.01
N VAL A 130 -36.12 -1.59 -14.53
CA VAL A 130 -34.74 -1.08 -14.60
C VAL A 130 -34.12 -1.05 -13.21
N LEU A 131 -34.81 -0.47 -12.22
CA LEU A 131 -34.35 -0.37 -10.83
C LEU A 131 -34.15 -1.74 -10.19
N PHE A 132 -35.06 -2.68 -10.45
CA PHE A 132 -34.97 -4.05 -9.95
C PHE A 132 -33.76 -4.80 -10.53
N ILE A 133 -33.53 -4.70 -11.84
CA ILE A 133 -32.36 -5.29 -12.52
C ILE A 133 -31.07 -4.70 -11.96
N HIS A 134 -31.00 -3.38 -11.75
CA HIS A 134 -29.84 -2.74 -11.13
C HIS A 134 -29.60 -3.25 -9.69
N GLY A 135 -30.67 -3.42 -8.90
CA GLY A 135 -30.60 -4.00 -7.56
C GLY A 135 -30.04 -5.43 -7.55
N ILE A 136 -30.43 -6.27 -8.51
CA ILE A 136 -29.90 -7.63 -8.67
C ILE A 136 -28.42 -7.60 -9.03
N ILE A 137 -28.02 -6.79 -10.01
CA ILE A 137 -26.62 -6.67 -10.46
C ILE A 137 -25.73 -6.20 -9.30
N LEU A 138 -26.20 -5.25 -8.49
CA LEU A 138 -25.50 -4.77 -7.29
C LEU A 138 -25.29 -5.89 -6.27
N ASN A 139 -26.33 -6.69 -6.00
CA ASN A 139 -26.24 -7.81 -5.06
C ASN A 139 -25.34 -8.95 -5.57
N LEU A 140 -25.41 -9.28 -6.86
CA LEU A 140 -24.53 -10.27 -7.48
C LEU A 140 -23.07 -9.82 -7.44
N SER A 141 -22.81 -8.55 -7.78
CA SER A 141 -21.47 -7.97 -7.70
C SER A 141 -20.94 -7.97 -6.26
N ASN A 142 -21.82 -7.72 -5.28
CA ASN A 142 -21.47 -7.80 -3.88
C ASN A 142 -21.13 -9.23 -3.45
N ALA A 143 -21.92 -10.22 -3.86
CA ALA A 143 -21.66 -11.63 -3.58
C ALA A 143 -20.31 -12.08 -4.18
N PHE A 144 -20.03 -11.67 -5.43
CA PHE A 144 -18.75 -11.91 -6.07
C PHE A 144 -17.60 -11.28 -5.28
N PHE A 145 -17.76 -10.02 -4.85
CA PHE A 145 -16.76 -9.37 -4.02
C PHE A 145 -16.56 -10.10 -2.67
N CYS A 146 -17.62 -10.55 -2.00
CA CYS A 146 -17.51 -11.30 -0.75
C CYS A 146 -16.71 -12.61 -0.92
N ILE A 147 -16.87 -13.30 -2.04
CA ILE A 147 -16.17 -14.57 -2.33
C ILE A 147 -14.70 -14.31 -2.70
N PHE A 148 -14.44 -13.33 -3.57
CA PHE A 148 -13.11 -13.14 -4.17
C PHE A 148 -12.24 -12.12 -3.47
N ALA A 149 -12.81 -11.22 -2.67
CA ALA A 149 -12.02 -10.19 -2.06
C ALA A 149 -11.07 -10.84 -1.05
N SER A 150 -9.77 -10.58 -1.19
CA SER A 150 -8.74 -10.93 -0.20
C SER A 150 -8.11 -9.67 0.40
N ALA A 151 -8.12 -9.52 1.72
CA ALA A 151 -7.63 -8.31 2.41
C ALA A 151 -6.11 -8.35 2.65
N LYS A 152 -5.42 -9.26 1.97
CA LYS A 152 -3.97 -9.46 2.09
C LYS A 152 -3.28 -8.88 0.86
N PRO A 153 -2.08 -8.29 1.00
CA PRO A 153 -1.28 -7.88 -0.14
C PRO A 153 -1.01 -9.10 -1.01
N ALA A 154 -1.17 -8.96 -2.32
CA ALA A 154 -0.99 -10.10 -3.21
C ALA A 154 0.49 -10.52 -3.23
N SER A 155 0.76 -11.83 -3.31
CA SER A 155 2.11 -12.42 -3.23
C SER A 155 3.08 -11.81 -4.24
N TRP A 156 2.62 -11.54 -5.46
CA TRP A 156 3.39 -10.91 -6.53
C TRP A 156 3.88 -9.49 -6.20
N THR A 157 3.25 -8.81 -5.23
CA THR A 157 3.71 -7.49 -4.77
C THR A 157 4.87 -7.57 -3.77
N LEU A 158 5.10 -8.74 -3.16
CA LEU A 158 6.15 -8.96 -2.17
C LEU A 158 7.51 -9.25 -2.81
N ASP A 159 7.53 -9.83 -4.01
CA ASP A 159 8.76 -10.23 -4.70
C ASP A 159 9.63 -9.04 -5.08
N THR A 160 9.02 -7.94 -5.56
CA THR A 160 9.75 -6.71 -5.85
C THR A 160 10.36 -6.09 -4.60
N PHE A 161 9.62 -6.10 -3.48
CA PHE A 161 10.08 -5.56 -2.20
C PHE A 161 11.27 -6.35 -1.65
N ASN A 162 11.16 -7.68 -1.65
CA ASN A 162 12.25 -8.58 -1.24
C ASN A 162 13.48 -8.46 -2.14
N GLY A 163 13.28 -8.33 -3.46
CA GLY A 163 14.36 -8.10 -4.42
C GLY A 163 15.11 -6.78 -4.16
N LYS A 164 14.38 -5.69 -3.89
CA LYS A 164 14.96 -4.37 -3.59
C LYS A 164 15.78 -4.40 -2.30
N ASN A 165 15.25 -5.01 -1.23
CA ASN A 165 15.96 -5.15 0.05
C ASN A 165 17.24 -5.99 -0.07
N LYS A 166 17.19 -7.11 -0.81
CA LYS A 166 18.39 -7.94 -1.07
C LYS A 166 19.48 -7.15 -1.79
N ARG A 167 19.12 -6.34 -2.80
CA ARG A 167 20.08 -5.50 -3.54
C ARG A 167 20.71 -4.42 -2.66
N ILE A 168 19.93 -3.79 -1.79
CA ILE A 168 20.43 -2.79 -0.84
C ILE A 168 21.38 -3.43 0.17
N ALA A 169 21.02 -4.58 0.75
CA ALA A 169 21.88 -5.32 1.68
C ALA A 169 23.21 -5.74 1.01
N ALA A 170 23.16 -6.25 -0.22
CA ALA A 170 24.35 -6.59 -0.99
C ALA A 170 25.25 -5.37 -1.28
N ALA A 171 24.65 -4.22 -1.63
CA ALA A 171 25.40 -2.98 -1.86
C ALA A 171 26.07 -2.44 -0.59
N ILE A 172 25.40 -2.53 0.56
CA ILE A 172 25.96 -2.15 1.87
C ILE A 172 27.15 -3.05 2.22
N GLU A 173 27.02 -4.37 2.04
CA GLU A 173 28.10 -5.32 2.34
C GLU A 173 29.30 -5.13 1.40
N GLN A 174 29.06 -4.84 0.11
CA GLN A 174 30.13 -4.49 -0.83
C GLN A 174 30.87 -3.22 -0.40
N ARG A 175 30.14 -2.18 0.01
CA ARG A 175 30.74 -0.93 0.54
C ARG A 175 31.56 -1.19 1.81
N ARG A 176 31.09 -2.05 2.71
CA ARG A 176 31.81 -2.43 3.94
C ARG A 176 33.14 -3.12 3.60
N LYS A 177 33.11 -4.14 2.74
CA LYS A 177 34.31 -4.86 2.29
C LYS A 177 35.31 -3.95 1.58
N ARG A 178 34.82 -2.96 0.81
CA ARG A 178 35.69 -1.97 0.16
C ARG A 178 36.44 -1.12 1.18
N LYS A 179 35.73 -0.59 2.20
CA LYS A 179 36.35 0.18 3.29
C LYS A 179 37.36 -0.66 4.10
N GLU A 180 37.06 -1.92 4.35
CA GLU A 180 37.98 -2.84 5.04
C GLU A 180 39.27 -3.09 4.23
N LYS A 181 39.16 -3.23 2.91
CA LYS A 181 40.33 -3.36 2.02
C LYS A 181 41.16 -2.07 1.98
N GLU A 182 40.51 -0.92 1.91
CA GLU A 182 41.17 0.39 1.94
C GLU A 182 41.93 0.59 3.27
N SER A 183 41.27 0.35 4.42
CA SER A 183 41.91 0.41 5.74
C SER A 183 43.04 -0.62 5.91
N GLY A 184 42.83 -1.84 5.42
CA GLY A 184 43.85 -2.90 5.44
C GLY A 184 45.06 -2.56 4.57
N GLY A 185 44.83 -1.97 3.40
CA GLY A 185 45.88 -1.49 2.49
C GLY A 185 46.67 -0.33 3.09
N GLU A 186 45.99 0.63 3.71
CA GLU A 186 46.62 1.76 4.40
C GLU A 186 47.48 1.30 5.59
N LYS A 187 46.97 0.37 6.41
CA LYS A 187 47.74 -0.24 7.50
C LYS A 187 48.96 -0.99 6.98
N ARG A 188 48.85 -1.71 5.86
CA ARG A 188 49.94 -2.47 5.24
C ARG A 188 51.00 -1.53 4.64
N GLY A 189 50.58 -0.44 3.98
CA GLY A 189 51.45 0.62 3.48
C GLY A 189 52.21 1.31 4.61
N ARG A 190 51.52 1.64 5.71
CA ARG A 190 52.15 2.19 6.93
C ARG A 190 53.18 1.22 7.53
N TRP A 191 52.90 -0.08 7.57
CA TRP A 191 53.83 -1.11 8.02
C TRP A 191 55.07 -1.25 7.12
N ASN A 192 54.89 -1.23 5.80
CA ASN A 192 56.00 -1.29 4.85
C ASN A 192 56.87 -0.03 4.89
N ASN A 193 56.26 1.16 5.03
CA ASN A 193 57.01 2.40 5.20
C ASN A 193 57.86 2.37 6.49
N LYS A 194 57.29 1.89 7.61
CA LYS A 194 58.06 1.68 8.85
C LYS A 194 59.21 0.68 8.68
N ARG A 195 59.04 -0.37 7.88
CA ARG A 195 60.12 -1.34 7.60
C ARG A 195 61.20 -0.80 6.66
N GLY A 196 60.85 0.05 5.70
CA GLY A 196 61.82 0.71 4.81
C GLY A 196 62.71 1.74 5.52
N ILE A 197 62.22 2.33 6.61
CA ILE A 197 63.01 3.24 7.47
C ILE A 197 64.04 2.46 8.32
N ILE A 198 63.80 1.17 8.59
CA ILE A 198 64.74 0.32 9.33
C ILE A 198 65.66 -0.35 8.31
N SER A 199 66.73 0.34 7.90
CA SER A 199 67.72 -0.26 7.00
C SER A 199 68.47 -1.41 7.71
N PRO A 200 68.99 -2.42 6.97
CA PRO A 200 69.78 -3.52 7.56
C PRO A 200 71.04 -3.06 8.32
N ILE A 201 71.46 -1.80 8.14
CA ILE A 201 72.68 -1.25 8.71
C ILE A 201 72.53 -1.05 10.22
N ASP A 202 71.32 -0.74 10.72
CA ASP A 202 71.09 -0.49 12.15
C ASP A 202 71.00 -1.76 13.01
N ALA A 203 70.59 -2.89 12.43
CA ALA A 203 70.53 -4.17 13.14
C ALA A 203 71.94 -4.71 13.49
N THR A 204 72.92 -4.42 12.64
CA THR A 204 74.31 -4.87 12.82
C THR A 204 75.04 -4.05 13.89
N ASN A 205 74.71 -2.76 14.03
CA ASN A 205 75.33 -1.88 15.01
C ASN A 205 74.83 -2.12 16.43
N ASN A 206 73.55 -2.52 16.58
CA ASN A 206 72.97 -2.83 17.90
C ASN A 206 73.55 -4.12 18.51
N LYS A 207 73.81 -5.16 17.70
CA LYS A 207 74.49 -6.39 18.18
C LYS A 207 75.93 -6.13 18.68
N LYS A 208 76.67 -5.22 18.03
CA LYS A 208 78.02 -4.83 18.50
C LYS A 208 77.96 -4.06 19.82
N ARG A 209 77.00 -3.14 19.97
CA ARG A 209 76.84 -2.35 21.22
C ARG A 209 76.48 -3.20 22.43
N ILE A 210 75.67 -4.25 22.27
CA ILE A 210 75.25 -5.14 23.37
C ILE A 210 76.41 -6.03 23.86
N ASN A 211 77.31 -6.45 22.97
CA ASN A 211 78.48 -7.26 23.37
C ASN A 211 79.57 -6.45 24.08
N THR A 212 79.74 -5.16 23.77
CA THR A 212 80.70 -4.30 24.48
C THR A 212 80.26 -3.98 25.92
N ILE A 213 78.95 -3.92 26.18
CA ILE A 213 78.42 -3.64 27.53
C ILE A 213 78.60 -4.85 28.47
N LYS A 214 78.52 -6.08 27.94
CA LYS A 214 78.66 -7.31 28.73
C LYS A 214 80.09 -7.61 29.20
N ILE A 215 81.11 -7.07 28.52
CA ILE A 215 82.53 -7.31 28.87
C ILE A 215 83.02 -6.31 29.93
N LYS A 216 82.34 -5.18 30.13
CA LYS A 216 82.75 -4.13 31.07
C LYS A 216 82.16 -4.25 32.48
N SER A 217 81.41 -5.32 32.78
CA SER A 217 80.73 -5.54 34.07
C SER A 217 81.39 -6.62 34.95
N VAL A 218 82.53 -7.18 34.53
CA VAL A 218 83.28 -8.20 35.29
C VAL A 218 84.64 -7.63 35.68
N GLU A 219 84.64 -6.56 36.46
CA GLU A 219 85.80 -6.11 37.23
C GLU A 219 85.28 -5.13 38.27
N LEU A 220 85.13 -5.60 39.52
CA LEU A 220 85.37 -4.82 40.72
C LEU A 220 85.60 -5.78 41.90
N PRO A 221 86.61 -5.51 42.75
CA PRO A 221 87.11 -6.43 43.75
C PRO A 221 86.33 -6.35 45.07
N SER A 222 86.21 -7.49 45.76
CA SER A 222 85.78 -7.57 47.15
C SER A 222 86.95 -7.14 48.03
N VAL A 223 86.73 -6.06 48.78
CA VAL A 223 87.64 -5.50 49.78
C VAL A 223 86.84 -5.48 51.09
N TYR A 224 87.39 -6.19 52.08
CA TYR A 224 86.96 -6.43 53.47
C TYR A 224 85.71 -7.29 53.71
#